data_AF-A0A812LUH1-F1
#
_entry.id   AF-A0A812LUH1-F1
#
_cell.length_a   1.000
_cell.length_b   1.000
_cell.length_c   1.000
_cell.angle_alpha   90.00
_cell.angle_beta   90.00
_cell.angle_gamma   90.00
#
_symmetry.space_group_name_H-M   'P 1'
#
loop_
_entity.id
_entity.type
_entity.pdbx_description
1 polymer ?
#
loop_
_entity_poly.entity_id
_entity_poly.type
_entity_poly.pdbx_seq_one_letter_code
_entity_poly.pdbx_strand_id
1 'polypeptide(L)'
;MGSEARDVPDGGASAEVHSVGAEVQSPSSALLPRQGAEMPTGSTPSTDSIVSFVSFRISLRTEAMCWEPGRLFYSHMPRGLDVRINEMLQPIFSHINREDHAERTALLHLTRAFLKRSGWEASDDCAGWLKLYISHFPCISCVAVICQLKFVRFFPAIRLELDFDNMWKTRFEPADQRGAERFLAEGGLAGRRQRIEQGFYEW
;
A
#
# COMPACT_ATOMS: atom_id res chain seq x y z
N MET A 1 -68.41 20.30 35.36
CA MET A 1 -69.50 19.81 36.23
C MET A 1 -69.72 18.33 35.90
N GLY A 2 -69.68 17.45 36.91
CA GLY A 2 -70.03 16.01 36.86
C GLY A 2 -68.97 15.14 36.19
N SER A 3 -68.19 14.31 36.92
CA SER A 3 -68.54 12.97 37.48
C SER A 3 -68.87 11.95 36.37
N GLU A 4 -68.49 10.68 36.40
CA GLU A 4 -67.98 9.81 37.46
C GLU A 4 -67.41 8.54 36.80
N ALA A 5 -66.65 7.77 37.58
CA ALA A 5 -65.99 6.52 37.22
C ALA A 5 -66.94 5.31 37.08
N ARG A 6 -66.40 4.24 36.46
CA ARG A 6 -66.72 2.77 36.53
C ARG A 6 -66.46 2.15 35.14
N ASP A 7 -65.98 0.93 34.93
CA ASP A 7 -65.64 -0.22 35.76
C ASP A 7 -64.65 -1.10 34.95
N VAL A 8 -63.85 -1.89 35.68
CA VAL A 8 -62.93 -2.93 35.16
C VAL A 8 -63.73 -4.22 34.86
N PRO A 9 -63.33 -5.02 33.87
CA PRO A 9 -62.87 -6.37 34.24
C PRO A 9 -61.58 -6.78 33.52
N ASP A 10 -60.65 -7.30 34.32
CA ASP A 10 -59.39 -7.92 33.92
C ASP A 10 -59.60 -9.43 33.79
N GLY A 11 -59.23 -10.01 32.65
CA GLY A 11 -59.43 -11.42 32.37
C GLY A 11 -58.83 -11.80 31.01
N GLY A 12 -57.69 -12.48 31.02
CA GLY A 12 -57.08 -12.92 29.77
C GLY A 12 -55.74 -13.65 29.90
N ALA A 13 -55.81 -14.90 30.32
CA ALA A 13 -55.00 -16.05 29.85
C ALA A 13 -53.45 -15.96 29.89
N SER A 14 -52.88 -16.69 30.86
CA SER A 14 -51.52 -17.22 30.82
C SER A 14 -51.36 -18.20 29.65
N ALA A 15 -50.37 -17.95 28.78
CA ALA A 15 -49.89 -18.91 27.79
C ALA A 15 -48.50 -19.41 28.22
N GLU A 16 -48.44 -20.67 28.65
CA GLU A 16 -47.21 -21.42 28.85
C GLU A 16 -46.53 -21.67 27.50
N VAL A 17 -45.31 -21.16 27.33
CA VAL A 17 -44.46 -21.47 26.17
C VAL A 17 -43.47 -22.56 26.61
N HIS A 18 -43.75 -23.79 26.19
CA HIS A 18 -42.80 -24.90 26.23
C HIS A 18 -41.67 -24.64 25.21
N SER A 19 -40.45 -24.36 25.69
CA SER A 19 -39.25 -24.35 24.86
C SER A 19 -38.65 -25.75 24.79
N VAL A 20 -38.75 -26.38 23.62
CA VAL A 20 -38.06 -27.65 23.31
C VAL A 20 -36.66 -27.30 22.80
N GLY A 21 -35.65 -27.57 23.62
CA GLY A 21 -34.24 -27.43 23.25
C GLY A 21 -33.83 -28.53 22.27
N ALA A 22 -33.54 -28.16 21.03
CA ALA A 22 -32.85 -29.02 20.07
C ALA A 22 -31.36 -28.65 20.06
N GLU A 23 -30.53 -29.48 20.71
CA GLU A 23 -29.08 -29.43 20.58
C GLU A 23 -28.66 -29.79 19.15
N VAL A 24 -28.24 -28.79 18.39
CA VAL A 24 -27.59 -28.99 17.09
C VAL A 24 -26.12 -29.32 17.36
N GLN A 25 -25.77 -30.61 17.33
CA GLN A 25 -24.39 -31.07 17.32
C GLN A 25 -23.72 -30.63 16.01
N SER A 26 -22.75 -29.73 16.12
CA SER A 26 -21.95 -29.23 15.01
C SER A 26 -20.90 -30.30 14.60
N PRO A 27 -20.68 -30.53 13.30
CA PRO A 27 -19.73 -31.54 12.84
C PRO A 27 -18.29 -31.10 13.14
N SER A 28 -17.55 -32.02 13.76
CA SER A 28 -16.12 -31.92 14.05
C SER A 28 -15.33 -31.68 12.76
N SER A 29 -14.94 -30.43 12.54
CA SER A 29 -14.06 -30.00 11.46
C SER A 29 -12.65 -30.53 11.75
N ALA A 30 -12.24 -31.59 11.06
CA ALA A 30 -10.86 -32.03 11.02
C ALA A 30 -9.98 -30.89 10.50
N LEU A 31 -9.24 -30.27 11.42
CA LEU A 31 -8.31 -29.18 11.16
C LEU A 31 -7.19 -29.70 10.26
N LEU A 32 -7.20 -29.29 8.99
CA LEU A 32 -6.00 -29.38 8.14
C LEU A 32 -4.85 -28.64 8.85
N PRO A 33 -3.61 -29.17 8.80
CA PRO A 33 -2.47 -28.48 9.38
C PRO A 33 -2.35 -27.10 8.75
N ARG A 34 -2.58 -26.07 9.57
CA ARG A 34 -2.42 -24.67 9.18
C ARG A 34 -0.95 -24.47 8.82
N GLN A 35 -0.66 -24.26 7.54
CA GLN A 35 0.61 -23.67 7.14
C GLN A 35 0.67 -22.29 7.79
N GLY A 36 1.41 -22.18 8.89
CA GLY A 36 1.69 -20.89 9.51
C GLY A 36 2.35 -20.00 8.47
N ALA A 37 1.92 -18.75 8.36
CA ALA A 37 2.60 -17.81 7.48
C ALA A 37 4.05 -17.67 7.97
N GLU A 38 5.00 -18.00 7.10
CA GLU A 38 6.42 -17.92 7.42
C GLU A 38 6.75 -16.50 7.87
N MET A 39 7.30 -16.35 9.08
CA MET A 39 7.86 -15.08 9.49
C MET A 39 9.00 -14.74 8.53
N PRO A 40 9.06 -13.51 7.98
CA PRO A 40 10.19 -13.13 7.14
C PRO A 40 11.45 -13.22 7.97
N THR A 41 12.36 -14.09 7.57
CA THR A 41 13.67 -14.27 8.20
C THR A 41 14.64 -13.13 7.82
N GLY A 42 14.11 -11.92 7.58
CA GLY A 42 14.85 -10.80 6.98
C GLY A 42 14.99 -9.61 7.93
N SER A 43 16.21 -9.09 8.03
CA SER A 43 16.49 -7.76 8.59
C SER A 43 15.59 -6.69 7.95
N THR A 44 15.30 -5.61 8.68
CA THR A 44 14.60 -4.42 8.13
C THR A 44 15.16 -4.11 6.73
N PRO A 45 14.32 -4.08 5.67
CA PRO A 45 14.80 -3.82 4.32
C PRO A 45 15.53 -2.48 4.33
N SER A 46 16.81 -2.48 3.94
CA SER A 46 17.53 -1.24 3.66
C SER A 46 16.90 -0.59 2.43
N THR A 47 17.04 0.74 2.30
CA THR A 47 16.61 1.46 1.09
C THR A 47 17.24 0.87 -0.17
N ASP A 48 18.43 0.28 -0.07
CA ASP A 48 19.13 -0.38 -1.18
C ASP A 48 18.48 -1.69 -1.64
N SER A 49 17.68 -2.33 -0.79
CA SER A 49 16.97 -3.56 -1.10
C SER A 49 15.62 -3.33 -1.80
N ILE A 50 15.16 -2.08 -1.87
CA ILE A 50 13.92 -1.71 -2.54
C ILE A 50 14.15 -1.69 -4.06
N VAL A 51 13.28 -2.37 -4.80
CA VAL A 51 13.34 -2.47 -6.25
C VAL A 51 12.02 -1.98 -6.85
N SER A 52 12.14 -1.24 -7.95
CA SER A 52 11.01 -0.76 -8.72
C SER A 52 10.97 -1.44 -10.08
N PHE A 53 9.90 -2.18 -10.37
CA PHE A 53 9.62 -2.71 -11.69
C PHE A 53 8.74 -1.76 -12.48
N VAL A 54 9.12 -1.50 -13.73
CA VAL A 54 8.44 -0.57 -14.62
C VAL A 54 8.11 -1.23 -15.94
N SER A 55 6.86 -1.07 -16.39
CA SER A 55 6.42 -1.47 -17.73
C SER A 55 5.61 -0.33 -18.34
N PHE A 56 5.76 -0.04 -19.62
CA PHE A 56 4.99 1.04 -20.25
C PHE A 56 4.80 0.86 -21.76
N ARG A 57 3.81 1.57 -22.28
CA ARG A 57 3.62 1.79 -23.72
C ARG A 57 3.12 3.20 -23.94
N ILE A 58 3.96 4.02 -24.58
CA ILE A 58 3.69 5.43 -24.82
C ILE A 58 3.66 5.70 -26.33
N SER A 59 2.65 6.45 -26.75
CA SER A 59 2.51 7.01 -28.09
C SER A 59 2.68 8.53 -28.03
N LEU A 60 3.25 9.10 -29.09
CA LEU A 60 3.24 10.54 -29.32
C LEU A 60 2.17 10.81 -30.38
N ARG A 61 1.10 11.51 -29.98
CA ARG A 61 -0.11 11.69 -30.81
C ARG A 61 -0.71 10.33 -31.20
N THR A 62 -0.53 9.89 -32.45
CA THR A 62 -1.03 8.63 -32.99
C THR A 62 0.08 7.61 -33.28
N GLU A 63 1.35 7.98 -33.13
CA GLU A 63 2.49 7.13 -33.46
C GLU A 63 3.07 6.47 -32.20
N ALA A 64 3.44 5.20 -32.32
CA ALA A 64 4.09 4.49 -31.24
C ALA A 64 5.50 5.08 -31.01
N MET A 65 5.72 5.69 -29.85
CA MET A 65 6.99 6.34 -29.53
C MET A 65 7.98 5.36 -28.89
N CYS A 66 7.54 4.67 -27.84
CA CYS A 66 8.35 3.67 -27.14
C CYS A 66 7.50 2.75 -26.27
N TRP A 67 8.04 1.57 -26.00
CA TRP A 67 7.44 0.61 -25.08
C TRP A 67 8.56 -0.18 -24.40
N GLU A 68 8.29 -0.60 -23.17
CA GLU A 68 9.18 -1.45 -22.38
C GLU A 68 8.32 -2.51 -21.70
N PRO A 69 8.54 -3.81 -21.98
CA PRO A 69 7.74 -4.88 -21.38
C PRO A 69 7.94 -4.95 -19.87
N GLY A 70 9.13 -4.61 -19.38
CA GLY A 70 9.47 -4.66 -17.97
C GLY A 70 10.95 -4.38 -17.72
N ARG A 71 11.26 -3.43 -16.83
CA ARG A 71 12.62 -3.14 -16.38
C ARG A 71 12.65 -2.92 -14.86
N LEU A 72 13.68 -3.46 -14.22
CA LEU A 72 13.96 -3.22 -12.81
C LEU A 72 14.87 -2.00 -12.63
N PHE A 73 14.58 -1.24 -11.59
CA PHE A 73 15.36 -0.11 -11.11
C PHE A 73 15.70 -0.32 -9.64
N TYR A 74 16.92 0.03 -9.28
CA TYR A 74 17.48 -0.07 -7.94
C TYR A 74 17.82 1.33 -7.44
N SER A 75 18.13 1.42 -6.14
CA SER A 75 18.56 2.67 -5.53
C SER A 75 19.89 3.14 -6.10
N HIS A 76 19.85 4.13 -6.99
CA HIS A 76 21.04 4.70 -7.64
C HIS A 76 20.69 5.99 -8.38
N MET A 77 21.46 7.05 -8.19
CA MET A 77 21.25 8.30 -8.94
C MET A 77 21.87 8.21 -10.35
N PRO A 78 21.10 8.42 -11.43
CA PRO A 78 21.61 8.28 -12.79
C PRO A 78 22.66 9.33 -13.14
N ARG A 79 23.82 8.86 -13.65
CA ARG A 79 24.91 9.76 -14.07
C ARG A 79 24.56 10.56 -15.33
N GLY A 80 25.04 11.80 -15.38
CA GLY A 80 24.87 12.69 -16.55
C GLY A 80 23.42 13.01 -16.85
N LEU A 81 22.60 13.18 -15.80
CA LEU A 81 21.24 13.67 -15.92
C LEU A 81 21.26 15.18 -16.20
N ASP A 82 20.41 15.65 -17.12
CA ASP A 82 20.20 17.07 -17.34
C ASP A 82 19.64 17.70 -16.06
N VAL A 83 20.22 18.83 -15.64
CA VAL A 83 19.83 19.56 -14.43
C VAL A 83 18.33 19.88 -14.45
N ARG A 84 17.79 20.23 -15.63
CA ARG A 84 16.37 20.52 -15.80
C ARG A 84 15.51 19.31 -15.48
N ILE A 85 15.92 18.10 -15.90
CA ILE A 85 15.18 16.87 -15.57
C ILE A 85 15.22 16.58 -14.07
N ASN A 86 16.34 16.89 -13.41
CA ASN A 86 16.46 16.76 -11.96
C ASN A 86 15.52 17.74 -11.24
N GLU A 87 15.42 18.97 -11.72
CA GLU A 87 14.54 20.04 -11.21
C GLU A 87 13.06 19.78 -11.49
N MET A 88 12.72 18.97 -12.49
CA MET A 88 11.34 18.56 -12.76
C MET A 88 10.78 17.63 -11.68
N LEU A 89 11.66 16.84 -11.03
CA LEU A 89 11.30 15.78 -10.09
C LEU A 89 11.97 16.02 -8.74
N GLN A 90 11.56 17.12 -8.11
CA GLN A 90 12.07 17.55 -6.81
C GLN A 90 11.41 16.75 -5.69
N PRO A 91 12.17 16.00 -4.88
CA PRO A 91 11.59 15.37 -3.71
C PRO A 91 11.10 16.43 -2.74
N ILE A 92 9.97 16.15 -2.11
CA ILE A 92 9.49 16.98 -1.00
C ILE A 92 10.47 16.78 0.16
N PHE A 93 11.08 17.88 0.60
CA PHE A 93 12.07 17.89 1.67
C PHE A 93 11.59 17.13 2.90
N SER A 94 12.34 16.10 3.25
CA SER A 94 12.28 15.45 4.55
C SER A 94 13.68 15.50 5.17
N HIS A 95 13.80 15.34 6.48
CA HIS A 95 15.07 15.31 7.21
C HIS A 95 16.04 14.18 6.78
N ILE A 96 15.63 13.32 5.85
CA ILE A 96 16.40 12.21 5.33
C ILE A 96 16.57 12.40 3.82
N ASN A 97 17.80 12.23 3.32
CA ASN A 97 18.08 12.23 1.89
C ASN A 97 17.42 11.00 1.25
N ARG A 98 16.54 11.22 0.28
CA ARG A 98 15.74 10.19 -0.41
C ARG A 98 15.85 10.31 -1.93
N GLU A 99 16.92 10.96 -2.39
CA GLU A 99 17.18 11.30 -3.80
C GLU A 99 17.49 10.08 -4.67
N ASP A 100 17.98 9.01 -4.05
CA ASP A 100 18.48 7.78 -4.67
C ASP A 100 17.45 6.64 -4.68
N HIS A 101 16.21 6.90 -4.25
CA HIS A 101 15.14 5.93 -4.24
C HIS A 101 14.88 5.32 -5.63
N ALA A 102 14.70 4.00 -5.68
CA ALA A 102 14.47 3.25 -6.92
C ALA A 102 13.29 3.81 -7.75
N GLU A 103 12.21 4.27 -7.10
CA GLU A 103 11.06 4.90 -7.75
C GLU A 103 11.46 6.20 -8.46
N ARG A 104 12.23 7.05 -7.78
CA ARG A 104 12.68 8.32 -8.35
C ARG A 104 13.66 8.08 -9.50
N THR A 105 14.61 7.18 -9.32
CA THR A 105 15.55 6.76 -10.36
C THR A 105 14.83 6.28 -11.61
N ALA A 106 13.81 5.43 -11.45
CA ALA A 106 12.98 4.97 -12.54
C ALA A 106 12.33 6.15 -13.29
N LEU A 107 11.69 7.06 -12.57
CA LEU A 107 11.02 8.22 -13.17
C LEU A 107 11.97 9.17 -13.90
N LEU A 108 13.17 9.43 -13.35
CA LEU A 108 14.20 10.25 -14.03
C LEU A 108 14.65 9.60 -15.34
N HIS A 109 14.88 8.28 -15.33
CA HIS A 109 15.24 7.53 -16.54
C HIS A 109 14.16 7.58 -17.61
N LEU A 110 12.89 7.40 -17.22
CA LEU A 110 11.75 7.49 -18.12
C LEU A 110 11.60 8.89 -18.69
N THR A 111 11.68 9.91 -17.85
CA THR A 111 11.55 11.33 -18.25
C THR A 111 12.62 11.69 -19.27
N ARG A 112 13.88 11.30 -19.01
CA ARG A 112 14.98 11.47 -19.96
C ARG A 112 14.72 10.74 -21.27
N ALA A 113 14.22 9.50 -21.21
CA ALA A 113 13.91 8.70 -22.39
C ALA A 113 12.76 9.28 -23.23
N PHE A 114 11.71 9.82 -22.59
CA PHE A 114 10.57 10.44 -23.26
C PHE A 114 10.99 11.76 -23.89
N LEU A 115 11.59 12.68 -23.12
CA LEU A 115 12.03 13.98 -23.63
C LEU A 115 13.06 13.86 -24.75
N LYS A 116 13.93 12.84 -24.74
CA LYS A 116 14.86 12.59 -25.85
C LYS A 116 14.15 12.24 -27.16
N ARG A 117 12.95 11.67 -27.10
CA ARG A 117 12.17 11.20 -28.27
C ARG A 117 11.09 12.18 -28.69
N SER A 118 10.33 12.73 -27.73
CA SER A 118 9.28 13.71 -27.98
C SER A 118 9.82 15.13 -28.18
N GLY A 119 10.96 15.45 -27.58
CA GLY A 119 11.36 16.83 -27.34
C GLY A 119 10.63 17.44 -26.14
N TRP A 120 11.05 18.64 -25.75
CA TRP A 120 10.51 19.35 -24.58
C TRP A 120 9.09 19.88 -24.79
N GLU A 121 8.79 20.37 -26.00
CA GLU A 121 7.51 21.00 -26.32
C GLU A 121 6.38 20.00 -26.61
N ALA A 122 6.71 18.74 -26.89
CA ALA A 122 5.72 17.71 -27.25
C ALA A 122 5.45 16.71 -26.10
N SER A 123 5.83 17.05 -24.87
CA SER A 123 5.56 16.21 -23.71
C SER A 123 4.06 16.03 -23.47
N ASP A 124 3.28 17.08 -23.75
CA ASP A 124 1.82 17.11 -23.53
C ASP A 124 1.06 16.24 -24.53
N ASP A 125 1.65 15.99 -25.70
CA ASP A 125 1.13 15.11 -26.76
C ASP A 125 1.40 13.61 -26.47
N CYS A 126 2.15 13.29 -25.40
CA CYS A 126 2.46 11.91 -25.03
C CYS A 126 1.29 11.27 -24.27
N ALA A 127 0.77 10.17 -24.80
CA ALA A 127 -0.33 9.40 -24.21
C ALA A 127 0.03 7.92 -24.05
N GLY A 128 -0.69 7.22 -23.19
CA GLY A 128 -0.52 5.77 -23.02
C GLY A 128 -0.64 5.34 -21.57
N TRP A 129 0.08 4.28 -21.22
CA TRP A 129 0.08 3.76 -19.85
C TRP A 129 1.50 3.47 -19.35
N LEU A 130 1.67 3.64 -18.04
CA LEU A 130 2.87 3.36 -17.27
C LEU A 130 2.43 2.55 -16.05
N LYS A 131 3.04 1.39 -15.86
CA LYS A 131 2.85 0.52 -14.70
C LYS A 131 4.10 0.56 -13.87
N LEU A 132 3.95 0.89 -12.60
CA LEU A 132 5.02 0.89 -11.62
C LEU A 132 4.63 -0.09 -10.50
N TYR A 133 5.45 -1.11 -10.31
CA TYR A 133 5.35 -2.00 -9.17
C TYR A 133 6.57 -1.80 -8.27
N ILE A 134 6.34 -1.62 -6.97
CA ILE A 134 7.40 -1.32 -6.01
C ILE A 134 7.44 -2.44 -4.98
N SER A 135 8.62 -3.00 -4.71
CA SER A 135 8.78 -4.06 -3.71
C SER A 135 8.56 -3.58 -2.26
N HIS A 136 8.19 -2.31 -2.08
CA HIS A 136 7.93 -1.68 -0.79
C HIS A 136 6.89 -0.58 -0.93
N PHE A 137 6.26 -0.20 0.20
CA PHE A 137 5.38 0.96 0.23
C PHE A 137 6.16 2.24 -0.13
N PRO A 138 5.75 3.00 -1.16
CA PRO A 138 6.44 4.23 -1.53
C PRO A 138 6.33 5.25 -0.41
N CYS A 139 7.46 5.83 -0.01
CA CYS A 139 7.44 6.93 0.94
C CYS A 139 6.73 8.17 0.36
N ILE A 140 6.33 9.09 1.24
CA ILE A 140 5.58 10.30 0.84
C ILE A 140 6.31 11.15 -0.21
N SER A 141 7.65 11.19 -0.18
CA SER A 141 8.45 11.89 -1.18
C SER A 141 8.37 11.21 -2.56
N CYS A 142 8.37 9.87 -2.63
CA CYS A 142 8.18 9.15 -3.89
C CYS A 142 6.79 9.41 -4.48
N VAL A 143 5.75 9.35 -3.65
CA VAL A 143 4.36 9.64 -4.08
C VAL A 143 4.26 11.07 -4.61
N ALA A 144 4.90 12.03 -3.96
CA ALA A 144 4.93 13.41 -4.44
C ALA A 144 5.60 13.55 -5.81
N VAL A 145 6.78 12.93 -6.01
CA VAL A 145 7.49 12.95 -7.30
C VAL A 145 6.65 12.29 -8.41
N ILE A 146 5.98 11.18 -8.08
CA ILE A 146 5.03 10.52 -8.97
C ILE A 146 3.89 11.47 -9.39
N CYS A 147 3.32 12.19 -8.42
CA CYS A 147 2.25 13.15 -8.68
C CYS A 147 2.72 14.36 -9.49
N GLN A 148 3.94 14.88 -9.22
CA GLN A 148 4.54 15.98 -9.98
C GLN A 148 4.68 15.62 -11.47
N LEU A 149 5.16 14.39 -11.76
CA LEU A 149 5.34 13.90 -13.12
C LEU A 149 4.00 13.80 -13.88
N LYS A 150 2.95 13.27 -13.22
CA LYS A 150 1.66 12.96 -13.84
C LYS A 150 0.72 14.15 -13.95
N PHE A 151 0.56 14.94 -12.90
CA PHE A 151 -0.60 15.83 -12.76
C PHE A 151 -0.31 17.30 -13.02
N VAL A 152 0.95 17.74 -12.87
CA VAL A 152 1.19 19.18 -12.77
C VAL A 152 1.77 19.77 -14.05
N ARG A 153 2.62 19.05 -14.82
CA ARG A 153 3.40 19.73 -15.87
C ARG A 153 3.79 19.00 -17.15
N PHE A 154 3.94 17.66 -17.18
CA PHE A 154 4.73 17.06 -18.27
C PHE A 154 4.05 15.95 -19.06
N PHE A 155 3.24 15.10 -18.43
CA PHE A 155 2.64 13.95 -19.12
C PHE A 155 1.17 13.71 -18.72
N PRO A 156 0.28 14.70 -18.94
CA PRO A 156 -1.09 14.65 -18.44
C PRO A 156 -1.91 13.49 -19.01
N ALA A 157 -1.60 13.02 -20.23
CA ALA A 157 -2.31 11.94 -20.89
C ALA A 157 -1.73 10.54 -20.61
N ILE A 158 -0.68 10.41 -19.80
CA ILE A 158 -0.14 9.11 -19.39
C ILE A 158 -0.88 8.58 -18.16
N ARG A 159 -1.55 7.44 -18.32
CA ARG A 159 -2.17 6.72 -17.21
C ARG A 159 -1.10 5.95 -16.43
N LEU A 160 -0.77 6.44 -15.25
CA LEU A 160 0.00 5.68 -14.27
C LEU A 160 -0.88 4.71 -13.48
N GLU A 161 -0.48 3.45 -13.44
CA GLU A 161 -0.94 2.41 -12.53
C GLU A 161 0.21 2.09 -11.57
N LEU A 162 -0.08 2.13 -10.26
CA LEU A 162 0.89 1.92 -9.22
C LEU A 162 0.41 0.78 -8.32
N ASP A 163 1.28 -0.19 -8.10
CA ASP A 163 1.06 -1.30 -7.18
C ASP A 163 2.33 -1.50 -6.33
N PHE A 164 2.18 -2.05 -5.14
CA PHE A 164 3.31 -2.21 -4.22
C PHE A 164 3.10 -3.34 -3.23
N ASP A 165 4.22 -3.93 -2.80
CA ASP A 165 4.21 -4.84 -1.68
C ASP A 165 4.22 -4.09 -0.34
N ASN A 166 3.30 -4.47 0.54
CA ASN A 166 3.31 -4.00 1.91
C ASN A 166 4.16 -4.93 2.78
N MET A 167 5.47 -4.82 2.64
CA MET A 167 6.44 -5.57 3.46
C MET A 167 6.36 -5.21 4.97
N TRP A 168 5.57 -4.21 5.37
CA TRP A 168 5.28 -3.96 6.78
C TRP A 168 4.24 -4.93 7.34
N LYS A 169 3.34 -5.48 6.51
CA LYS A 169 2.41 -6.54 6.94
C LYS A 169 3.16 -7.72 7.51
N THR A 170 4.28 -8.09 6.89
CA THR A 170 5.06 -9.24 7.33
C THR A 170 5.86 -9.00 8.61
N ARG A 171 5.98 -7.75 9.09
CA ARG A 171 6.71 -7.39 10.33
C ARG A 171 5.80 -7.07 11.52
N PHE A 172 4.65 -6.45 11.27
CA PHE A 172 3.78 -5.93 12.34
C PHE A 172 2.42 -6.60 12.40
N GLU A 173 1.97 -7.26 11.33
CA GLU A 173 0.76 -8.07 11.42
C GLU A 173 1.15 -9.48 11.85
N PRO A 174 0.56 -9.96 12.96
CA PRO A 174 0.72 -11.35 13.34
C PRO A 174 0.16 -12.26 12.25
N ALA A 175 0.95 -13.27 11.90
CA ALA A 175 0.65 -14.28 10.87
C ALA A 175 -0.67 -15.02 11.08
N ASP A 176 -1.15 -15.09 12.33
CA ASP A 176 -2.39 -15.76 12.70
C ASP A 176 -3.11 -15.05 13.87
N GLN A 177 -4.33 -15.51 14.15
CA GLN A 177 -5.18 -14.98 15.21
C GLN A 177 -4.52 -15.09 16.60
N ARG A 178 -3.71 -16.12 16.84
CA ARG A 178 -3.02 -16.32 18.12
C ARG A 178 -1.87 -15.33 18.30
N GLY A 179 -1.15 -15.03 17.23
CA GLY A 179 -0.18 -13.94 17.18
C GLY A 179 -0.86 -12.59 17.37
N ALA A 180 -2.08 -12.39 16.87
CA ALA A 180 -2.86 -11.17 17.06
C ALA A 180 -3.26 -10.98 18.52
N GLU A 181 -3.78 -12.04 19.14
CA GLU A 181 -4.13 -12.06 20.56
C GLU A 181 -2.88 -11.82 21.43
N ARG A 182 -1.76 -12.47 21.12
CA ARG A 182 -0.49 -12.24 21.82
C ARG A 182 0.03 -10.81 21.63
N PHE A 183 0.02 -10.28 20.40
CA PHE A 183 0.46 -8.92 20.11
C PHE A 183 -0.38 -7.89 20.87
N LEU A 184 -1.71 -8.07 20.91
CA LEU A 184 -2.60 -7.20 21.67
C LEU A 184 -2.40 -7.34 23.19
N ALA A 185 -2.22 -8.57 23.69
CA ALA A 185 -1.94 -8.82 25.10
C ALA A 185 -0.59 -8.22 25.56
N GLU A 186 0.38 -8.15 24.65
CA GLU A 186 1.67 -7.49 24.87
C GLU A 186 1.61 -5.96 24.71
N GLY A 187 0.42 -5.35 24.62
CA GLY A 187 0.24 -3.90 24.49
C GLY A 187 0.45 -3.36 23.06
N GLY A 188 0.38 -4.23 22.06
CA GLY A 188 0.50 -3.89 20.64
C GLY A 188 1.82 -3.20 20.30
N LEU A 189 1.77 -2.17 19.45
CA LEU A 189 2.96 -1.41 19.06
C LEU A 189 3.64 -0.70 20.26
N ALA A 190 2.86 -0.27 21.25
CA ALA A 190 3.38 0.46 22.40
C ALA A 190 4.20 -0.46 23.32
N GLY A 191 3.67 -1.63 23.65
CA GLY A 191 4.42 -2.59 24.48
C GLY A 191 5.61 -3.21 23.75
N ARG A 192 5.51 -3.41 22.42
CA ARG A 192 6.67 -3.83 21.61
C ARG A 192 7.80 -2.79 21.60
N ARG A 193 7.48 -1.48 21.53
CA ARG A 193 8.47 -0.40 21.68
C ARG A 193 9.12 -0.41 23.06
N GLN A 194 8.33 -0.60 24.11
CA GLN A 194 8.83 -0.66 25.49
C GLN A 194 9.81 -1.83 25.69
N ARG A 195 9.56 -2.99 25.07
CA ARG A 195 10.51 -4.13 25.10
C ARG A 195 11.82 -3.82 24.38
N ILE A 196 11.77 -3.15 23.23
CA ILE A 196 12.97 -2.73 22.51
C ILE A 196 13.78 -1.75 23.35
N GLU A 197 13.13 -0.78 24.00
CA GLU A 197 13.77 0.16 24.93
C GLU A 197 14.38 -0.55 26.16
N GLN A 198 13.80 -1.67 26.57
CA GLN A 198 14.32 -2.54 27.64
C GLN A 198 15.39 -3.55 27.16
N GLY A 199 15.84 -3.46 25.90
CA GLY A 199 16.90 -4.30 25.35
C GLY A 199 16.48 -5.71 24.94
N PHE A 200 15.17 -5.99 24.83
CA PHE A 200 14.67 -7.24 24.28
C PHE A 200 14.66 -7.16 22.75
N TYR A 201 15.58 -7.90 22.13
CA TYR A 201 15.61 -8.13 20.69
C TYR A 201 15.21 -9.60 20.44
N GLU A 202 14.00 -9.85 19.97
CA GLU A 202 13.64 -11.14 19.38
C GLU A 202 14.26 -11.18 17.97
N TRP A 203 15.27 -12.03 17.78
CA TRP A 203 15.85 -12.35 16.47
C TRP A 203 15.10 -13.53 15.85
#